data_AF-A0A937JXA8-F1
#
_entry.id   AF-A0A937JXA8-F1
#
_cell.length_a   1.000
_cell.length_b   1.000
_cell.length_c   1.000
_cell.angle_alpha   90.00
_cell.angle_beta   90.00
_cell.angle_gamma   90.00
#
_symmetry.space_group_name_H-M   'P 1'
#
loop_
_entity.id
_entity.type
_entity.pdbx_description
1 polymer ?
#
loop_
_entity_poly.entity_id
_entity_poly.type
_entity_poly.pdbx_seq_one_letter_code
_entity_poly.pdbx_strand_id
1 'polypeptide(L)'
;MGGISLAIGSRSLSIVGFDEFKMPRIEPELSQERSAYNTFVAYGLAYEQPNLWEFTPTLSQTDWITLQGIYQEHMKRRRFDSTDDPRVLLTDTLQLFVEASPRTREKAPAPNDIEIIQGSDVAYYAQFYVWFVKPPEIAGYGWKGNVRYYTVSVAFEECDEKVIA
;
A
#
# COMPACT_ATOMS: atom_id res chain seq x y z
N MET A 1 4.31 5.09 -15.92
CA MET A 1 4.20 3.67 -15.51
C MET A 1 3.91 3.69 -14.02
N GLY A 2 2.80 3.10 -13.59
CA GLY A 2 2.45 3.00 -12.17
C GLY A 2 3.39 2.05 -11.43
N GLY A 3 3.42 2.18 -10.10
CA GLY A 3 4.24 1.37 -9.20
C GLY A 3 3.74 1.43 -7.75
N ILE A 4 4.38 0.62 -6.90
CA ILE A 4 4.17 0.67 -5.45
C ILE A 4 5.42 1.27 -4.81
N SER A 5 5.23 2.32 -4.01
CA SER A 5 6.30 2.88 -3.18
C SER A 5 6.02 2.59 -1.71
N LEU A 6 7.04 2.17 -0.99
CA LEU A 6 7.01 1.84 0.43
C LEU A 6 7.93 2.80 1.18
N ALA A 7 7.51 3.32 2.31
CA ALA A 7 8.33 4.17 3.16
C ALA A 7 8.09 3.91 4.65
N ILE A 8 9.19 3.86 5.42
CA ILE A 8 9.15 3.85 6.89
C ILE A 8 10.41 4.53 7.43
N GLY A 9 10.22 5.57 8.25
CA GLY A 9 11.33 6.40 8.74
C GLY A 9 12.17 6.96 7.59
N SER A 10 13.46 6.67 7.57
CA SER A 10 14.40 7.09 6.52
C SER A 10 14.54 6.08 5.37
N ARG A 11 13.85 4.93 5.42
CA ARG A 11 13.93 3.89 4.41
C ARG A 11 12.77 4.04 3.44
N SER A 12 13.07 4.02 2.14
CA SER A 12 12.06 3.97 1.09
C SER A 12 12.48 3.03 -0.03
N LEU A 13 11.50 2.44 -0.70
CA LEU A 13 11.68 1.57 -1.85
C LEU A 13 10.57 1.86 -2.85
N SER A 14 10.93 2.05 -4.12
CA SER A 14 9.95 2.15 -5.21
C SER A 14 10.07 0.92 -6.10
N ILE A 15 8.95 0.23 -6.28
CA ILE A 15 8.85 -1.01 -7.03
C ILE A 15 8.08 -0.70 -8.31
N VAL A 16 8.78 -0.88 -9.43
CA VAL A 16 8.26 -0.64 -10.77
C VAL A 16 8.46 -1.92 -11.58
N GLY A 17 7.37 -2.45 -12.11
CA GLY A 17 7.37 -3.73 -12.83
C GLY A 17 6.97 -4.89 -11.93
N PHE A 18 5.85 -5.52 -12.25
CA PHE A 18 5.31 -6.71 -11.59
C PHE A 18 5.26 -7.82 -12.64
N ASP A 19 5.76 -9.01 -12.29
CA ASP A 19 5.86 -10.12 -13.24
C ASP A 19 4.51 -10.78 -13.53
N GLU A 20 3.51 -10.56 -12.67
CA GLU A 20 2.16 -11.10 -12.81
C GLU A 20 1.17 -10.01 -13.25
N PHE A 21 0.27 -10.37 -14.19
CA PHE A 21 -0.80 -9.49 -14.68
C PHE A 21 -1.91 -9.23 -13.62
N LYS A 22 -1.78 -9.84 -12.43
CA LYS A 22 -2.73 -9.59 -11.35
C LYS A 22 -2.38 -8.26 -10.69
N MET A 23 -3.40 -7.40 -10.57
CA MET A 23 -3.24 -6.18 -9.79
C MET A 23 -2.81 -6.55 -8.37
N PRO A 24 -1.79 -5.86 -7.81
CA PRO A 24 -1.25 -6.21 -6.51
C PRO A 24 -2.27 -6.02 -5.39
N ARG A 25 -3.25 -5.14 -5.58
CA ARG A 25 -4.33 -4.88 -4.64
C ARG A 25 -5.49 -5.84 -4.88
N ILE A 26 -5.96 -6.47 -3.81
CA ILE A 26 -7.20 -7.25 -3.77
C ILE A 26 -8.28 -6.31 -3.22
N GLU A 27 -9.28 -6.02 -4.05
CA GLU A 27 -10.43 -5.23 -3.62
C GLU A 27 -11.31 -6.06 -2.66
N PRO A 28 -11.87 -5.44 -1.62
CA PRO A 28 -12.82 -6.12 -0.75
C PRO A 28 -14.07 -6.51 -1.54
N GLU A 29 -14.61 -7.71 -1.25
CA GLU A 29 -15.73 -8.30 -2.01
C GLU A 29 -17.04 -7.49 -1.97
N LEU A 30 -17.16 -6.53 -1.04
CA LEU A 30 -18.33 -5.67 -0.87
C LEU A 30 -17.93 -4.20 -0.92
N SER A 31 -18.51 -3.44 -1.86
CA SER A 31 -18.46 -1.99 -1.87
C SER A 31 -19.36 -1.42 -0.77
N GLN A 32 -18.95 -1.53 0.49
CA GLN A 32 -19.68 -0.84 1.56
C GLN A 32 -19.28 0.64 1.58
N GLU A 33 -20.29 1.51 1.65
CA GLU A 33 -20.11 2.95 1.84
C GLU A 33 -19.37 3.19 3.15
N ARG A 34 -18.08 3.55 3.08
CA ARG A 34 -17.33 3.98 4.26
C ARG A 34 -17.76 5.38 4.69
N SER A 35 -17.59 5.68 5.97
CA SER A 35 -17.40 7.03 6.47
C SER A 35 -16.03 7.16 7.13
N ALA A 36 -15.57 8.39 7.31
CA ALA A 36 -14.42 8.69 8.15
C ALA A 36 -14.61 8.15 9.58
N TYR A 37 -13.53 7.79 10.28
CA TYR A 37 -13.63 7.43 11.70
C TYR A 37 -14.29 8.61 12.42
N ASN A 38 -15.32 8.35 13.23
CA ASN A 38 -16.16 9.37 13.88
C ASN A 38 -17.17 10.13 12.98
N THR A 39 -17.40 9.68 11.74
CA THR A 39 -18.45 10.24 10.87
C THR A 39 -19.68 9.32 10.86
N PHE A 40 -20.82 9.85 11.26
CA PHE A 40 -22.08 9.11 11.34
C PHE A 40 -22.61 8.76 9.94
N VAL A 41 -22.70 7.47 9.63
CA VAL A 41 -23.51 6.96 8.49
C VAL A 41 -24.90 6.68 9.03
N ALA A 42 -25.92 7.28 8.40
CA ALA A 42 -27.30 7.20 8.88
C ALA A 42 -27.90 5.78 8.89
N TYR A 43 -27.23 4.80 8.28
CA TYR A 43 -27.68 3.42 8.19
C TYR A 43 -26.52 2.43 8.37
N GLY A 44 -26.34 1.91 9.59
CA GLY A 44 -25.55 0.71 9.89
C GLY A 44 -24.07 0.92 10.24
N LEU A 45 -23.47 -0.13 10.83
CA LEU A 45 -22.02 -0.23 11.01
C LEU A 45 -21.42 -0.69 9.68
N ALA A 46 -20.77 0.23 8.96
CA ALA A 46 -20.02 -0.10 7.74
C ALA A 46 -18.65 -0.65 8.15
N TYR A 47 -18.52 -1.98 8.19
CA TYR A 47 -17.22 -2.65 8.36
C TYR A 47 -16.72 -3.10 6.99
N GLU A 48 -16.02 -2.20 6.29
CA GLU A 48 -15.24 -2.64 5.12
C GLU A 48 -14.06 -3.48 5.61
N GLN A 49 -13.84 -4.63 4.98
CA GLN A 49 -12.63 -5.42 5.20
C GLN A 49 -11.39 -4.60 4.80
N PRO A 50 -10.26 -4.74 5.52
CA PRO A 50 -9.00 -4.10 5.13
C PRO A 50 -8.62 -4.43 3.69
N ASN A 51 -8.09 -3.46 2.95
CA ASN A 51 -7.48 -3.77 1.66
C ASN A 51 -6.26 -4.67 1.87
N LEU A 52 -6.08 -5.66 1.00
CA LEU A 52 -4.91 -6.52 0.99
C LEU A 52 -4.09 -6.23 -0.27
N TRP A 53 -2.77 -6.20 -0.13
CA TRP A 53 -1.86 -6.23 -1.26
C TRP A 53 -1.07 -7.52 -1.24
N GLU A 54 -1.09 -8.27 -2.33
CA GLU A 54 -0.30 -9.47 -2.53
C GLU A 54 0.33 -9.41 -3.91
N PHE A 55 1.66 -9.37 -3.97
CA PHE A 55 2.38 -9.27 -5.24
C PHE A 55 3.79 -9.83 -5.18
N THR A 56 4.30 -10.12 -6.38
CA THR A 56 5.58 -10.79 -6.56
C THR A 56 6.50 -9.95 -7.44
N PRO A 57 7.25 -8.96 -6.90
CA PRO A 57 8.13 -8.15 -7.71
C PRO A 57 9.49 -8.82 -7.92
N THR A 58 10.11 -8.49 -9.06
CA THR A 58 11.52 -8.80 -9.31
C THR A 58 12.39 -7.62 -8.87
N LEU A 59 13.20 -7.85 -7.84
CA LEU A 59 14.03 -6.85 -7.17
C LEU A 59 15.50 -7.07 -7.47
N SER A 60 16.28 -5.99 -7.60
CA SER A 60 17.74 -6.10 -7.57
C SER A 60 18.20 -6.53 -6.17
N GLN A 61 19.45 -6.98 -6.02
CA GLN A 61 20.02 -7.27 -4.70
C GLN A 61 19.91 -6.08 -3.73
N THR A 62 20.12 -4.86 -4.21
CA THR A 62 20.04 -3.64 -3.40
C THR A 62 18.60 -3.37 -2.95
N ASP A 63 17.63 -3.54 -3.85
CA ASP A 63 16.21 -3.34 -3.55
C ASP A 63 15.70 -4.39 -2.57
N TRP A 64 16.15 -5.64 -2.73
CA TRP A 64 15.85 -6.72 -1.79
C TRP A 64 16.36 -6.40 -0.37
N ILE A 65 17.62 -5.98 -0.23
CA ILE A 65 18.19 -5.58 1.06
C ILE A 65 17.42 -4.40 1.66
N THR A 66 16.99 -3.44 0.81
CA THR A 66 16.16 -2.31 1.23
C THR A 66 14.80 -2.78 1.77
N LEU A 67 14.11 -3.68 1.07
CA LEU A 67 12.84 -4.25 1.50
C LEU A 67 12.97 -5.00 2.83
N GLN A 68 14.03 -5.79 3.00
CA GLN A 68 14.32 -6.45 4.28
C GLN A 68 14.54 -5.43 5.40
N GLY A 69 15.25 -4.34 5.12
CA GLY A 69 15.45 -3.25 6.08
C GLY A 69 14.15 -2.54 6.48
N ILE A 70 13.23 -2.33 5.53
CA ILE A 70 11.89 -1.79 5.78
C ILE A 70 11.10 -2.74 6.71
N TYR A 71 11.10 -4.04 6.41
CA TYR A 71 10.45 -5.06 7.25
C TYR A 71 11.04 -5.09 8.68
N GLN A 72 12.36 -5.08 8.81
CA GLN A 72 13.03 -5.07 10.13
C GLN A 72 12.72 -3.81 10.93
N GLU A 73 12.72 -2.64 10.29
CA GLU A 73 12.36 -1.37 10.94
C GLU A 73 10.89 -1.40 11.41
N HIS A 74 9.97 -1.86 10.57
CA HIS A 74 8.56 -2.05 10.92
C HIS A 74 8.42 -2.95 12.16
N MET A 75 9.06 -4.12 12.15
CA MET A 75 9.00 -5.07 13.27
C MET A 75 9.66 -4.53 14.54
N LYS A 76 10.74 -3.75 14.41
CA LYS A 76 11.41 -3.10 15.54
C LYS A 76 10.48 -2.08 16.20
N ARG A 77 9.92 -1.15 15.43
CA ARG A 77 8.99 -0.12 15.95
C ARG A 77 7.76 -0.76 16.57
N ARG A 78 7.17 -1.75 15.91
CA ARG A 78 6.00 -2.49 16.42
C ARG A 78 6.26 -3.20 17.75
N ARG A 79 7.50 -3.65 18.01
CA ARG A 79 7.85 -4.42 19.21
C ARG A 79 8.41 -3.57 20.35
N PHE A 80 9.17 -2.52 20.05
CA PHE A 80 10.08 -1.91 21.03
C PHE A 80 9.91 -0.40 21.23
N ASP A 81 9.13 0.32 20.40
CA ASP A 81 9.04 1.78 20.50
C ASP A 81 7.60 2.26 20.57
N SER A 82 7.24 2.96 21.66
CA SER A 82 5.92 3.56 21.84
C SER A 82 5.83 4.99 21.30
N THR A 83 6.93 5.56 20.78
CA THR A 83 6.99 6.93 20.29
C THR A 83 7.11 7.05 18.77
N ASP A 84 7.64 6.03 18.10
CA ASP A 84 7.80 6.03 16.65
C ASP A 84 6.67 5.27 15.96
N ASP A 85 6.11 5.88 14.92
CA ASP A 85 5.06 5.28 14.12
C ASP A 85 5.57 3.99 13.43
N PRO A 86 5.01 2.81 13.75
CA PRO A 86 5.43 1.54 13.16
C PRO A 86 4.80 1.30 11.78
N ARG A 87 3.85 2.11 11.33
CA ARG A 87 3.14 1.91 10.07
C ARG A 87 4.06 2.15 8.88
N VAL A 88 3.90 1.33 7.85
CA VAL A 88 4.55 1.55 6.55
C VAL A 88 3.62 2.39 5.70
N LEU A 89 4.13 3.48 5.13
CA LEU A 89 3.39 4.23 4.12
C LEU A 89 3.54 3.51 2.78
N LEU A 90 2.42 3.04 2.22
CA LEU A 90 2.32 2.47 0.89
C LEU A 90 1.64 3.48 -0.02
N THR A 91 2.31 3.85 -1.11
CA THR A 91 1.74 4.65 -2.19
C THR A 91 1.49 3.76 -3.39
N ASP A 92 0.23 3.63 -3.79
CA ASP A 92 -0.23 2.79 -4.91
C ASP A 92 -0.57 3.70 -6.10
N THR A 93 0.28 3.66 -7.13
CA THR A 93 0.08 4.39 -8.39
C THR A 93 -0.28 3.47 -9.56
N LEU A 94 -0.60 2.20 -9.28
CA LEU A 94 -1.00 1.23 -10.31
C LEU A 94 -2.49 1.30 -10.59
N GLN A 95 -3.28 1.62 -9.57
CA GLN A 95 -4.73 1.64 -9.67
C GLN A 95 -5.30 2.97 -9.17
N LEU A 96 -6.02 3.65 -10.05
CA LEU A 96 -6.82 4.82 -9.69
C LEU A 96 -7.94 4.39 -8.73
N PHE A 97 -8.08 5.16 -7.66
CA PHE A 97 -9.22 5.14 -6.78
C PHE A 97 -10.28 6.08 -7.36
N VAL A 98 -11.56 5.70 -7.34
CA VAL A 98 -12.67 6.57 -7.78
C VAL A 98 -13.69 6.63 -6.65
N GLU A 99 -14.09 7.83 -6.27
CA GLU A 99 -15.08 8.07 -5.20
C GLU A 99 -16.09 9.15 -5.58
N ALA A 100 -17.30 9.03 -5.02
CA ALA A 100 -18.34 10.04 -5.19
C ALA A 100 -18.13 11.23 -4.24
N SER A 101 -18.05 12.44 -4.76
CA SER A 101 -17.96 13.68 -3.97
C SER A 101 -19.35 14.13 -3.49
N PRO A 102 -19.44 14.78 -2.32
CA PRO A 102 -18.40 14.92 -1.32
C PRO A 102 -18.64 13.90 -0.20
N ARG A 103 -18.40 12.60 -0.42
CA ARG A 103 -18.40 11.62 0.69
C ARG A 103 -17.37 10.50 0.51
N THR A 104 -16.37 10.57 1.42
CA THR A 104 -16.06 9.53 2.42
C THR A 104 -14.96 8.49 2.20
N ARG A 105 -13.96 8.71 1.36
CA ARG A 105 -12.64 8.14 1.65
C ARG A 105 -11.62 9.23 1.98
N GLU A 106 -11.60 9.59 3.26
CA GLU A 106 -10.35 9.92 3.97
C GLU A 106 -9.32 8.79 3.69
N LYS A 107 -8.65 8.85 2.55
CA LYS A 107 -7.39 8.20 2.21
C LYS A 107 -6.56 9.33 1.64
N ALA A 108 -5.35 9.54 2.12
CA ALA A 108 -4.55 10.64 1.59
C ALA A 108 -4.30 10.36 0.10
N PRO A 109 -4.69 11.27 -0.81
CA PRO A 109 -4.25 11.16 -2.18
C PRO A 109 -2.72 11.17 -2.18
N ALA A 110 -2.11 10.39 -3.06
CA ALA A 110 -0.70 10.55 -3.32
C ALA A 110 -0.43 12.03 -3.67
N PRO A 111 0.67 12.64 -3.19
CA PRO A 111 0.89 14.09 -3.19
C PRO A 111 0.69 14.83 -4.52
N ASN A 112 0.53 14.13 -5.64
CA ASN A 112 0.54 14.70 -6.99
C ASN A 112 -0.64 14.32 -7.90
N ASP A 113 -1.61 13.48 -7.51
CA ASP A 113 -2.52 12.89 -8.51
C ASP A 113 -4.00 12.85 -8.07
N ILE A 114 -4.70 13.98 -8.25
CA ILE A 114 -6.17 14.05 -8.21
C ILE A 114 -6.65 14.44 -9.61
N GLU A 115 -7.38 13.54 -10.26
CA GLU A 115 -8.09 13.80 -11.51
C GLU A 115 -9.61 13.82 -11.25
N ILE A 116 -10.26 14.94 -11.52
CA ILE A 116 -11.72 15.04 -11.46
C ILE A 116 -12.26 14.48 -12.78
N ILE A 117 -12.92 13.31 -12.73
CA ILE A 117 -13.27 12.57 -13.95
C ILE A 117 -14.55 13.11 -14.58
N GLN A 118 -15.63 13.34 -13.82
CA GLN A 118 -16.87 13.99 -14.27
C GLN A 118 -17.92 14.06 -13.14
N GLY A 119 -18.69 15.16 -13.09
CA GLY A 119 -19.77 15.33 -12.11
C GLY A 119 -19.25 15.49 -10.68
N SER A 120 -19.81 14.74 -9.74
CA SER A 120 -19.32 14.65 -8.37
C SER A 120 -18.14 13.71 -8.21
N ASP A 121 -17.71 12.93 -9.19
CA ASP A 121 -16.75 11.86 -8.89
C ASP A 121 -15.29 12.33 -9.00
N VAL A 122 -14.48 11.94 -8.02
CA VAL A 122 -13.05 12.24 -7.92
C VAL A 122 -12.27 10.95 -8.10
N ALA A 123 -11.21 10.99 -8.91
CA ALA A 123 -10.26 9.90 -9.01
C ALA A 123 -8.86 10.31 -8.59
N TYR A 124 -8.14 9.41 -7.95
CA TYR A 124 -6.79 9.69 -7.43
C TYR A 124 -5.99 8.41 -7.23
N TYR A 125 -4.67 8.52 -7.23
CA TYR A 125 -3.82 7.47 -6.67
C TYR A 125 -3.76 7.61 -5.16
N ALA A 126 -3.79 6.50 -4.43
CA ALA A 126 -4.04 6.50 -2.99
C ALA A 126 -2.80 6.12 -2.18
N GLN A 127 -2.69 6.71 -0.98
CA GLN A 127 -1.74 6.32 0.05
C GLN A 127 -2.45 5.63 1.21
N PHE A 128 -1.76 4.65 1.76
CA PHE A 128 -2.24 3.80 2.83
C PHE A 128 -1.16 3.64 3.88
N TYR A 129 -1.56 3.64 5.15
CA TYR A 129 -0.77 2.96 6.14
C TYR A 129 -1.05 1.47 6.02
N VAL A 130 0.01 0.67 6.01
CA VAL A 130 -0.08 -0.78 5.92
C VAL A 130 0.82 -1.48 6.93
N TRP A 131 0.47 -2.74 7.21
CA TRP A 131 1.25 -3.70 7.98
C TRP A 131 1.76 -4.82 7.08
N PHE A 132 2.93 -5.37 7.40
CA PHE A 132 3.33 -6.65 6.81
C PHE A 132 2.47 -7.78 7.38
N VAL A 133 1.78 -8.51 6.51
CA VAL A 133 1.00 -9.71 6.90
C VAL A 133 1.96 -10.85 7.25
N LYS A 134 3.04 -10.98 6.49
CA LYS A 134 4.10 -11.97 6.67
C LYS A 134 5.46 -11.38 6.29
N PRO A 135 6.58 -11.99 6.73
CA PRO A 135 7.90 -11.61 6.26
C PRO A 135 7.96 -11.71 4.73
N PRO A 136 8.68 -10.80 4.04
CA PRO A 136 8.90 -10.94 2.61
C PRO A 136 9.82 -12.14 2.35
N GLU A 137 9.48 -12.95 1.34
CA GLU A 137 10.12 -14.26 1.09
C GLU A 137 10.69 -14.32 -0.33
N ILE A 138 11.88 -14.89 -0.50
CA ILE A 138 12.44 -15.13 -1.84
C ILE A 138 11.72 -16.33 -2.45
N ALA A 139 10.94 -16.10 -3.50
CA ALA A 139 10.30 -17.15 -4.30
C ALA A 139 11.23 -17.71 -5.39
N GLY A 140 12.19 -16.90 -5.86
CA GLY A 140 13.14 -17.30 -6.88
C GLY A 140 14.30 -16.33 -7.03
N TYR A 141 15.31 -16.71 -7.81
CA TYR A 141 16.39 -15.81 -8.19
C TYR A 141 16.80 -16.05 -9.64
N GLY A 142 17.31 -14.99 -10.26
CA GLY A 142 17.78 -15.00 -11.64
C GLY A 142 18.96 -14.06 -11.84
N TRP A 143 19.49 -14.08 -13.05
CA TRP A 143 20.60 -13.24 -13.46
C TRP A 143 20.22 -12.49 -14.72
N LYS A 144 20.47 -11.18 -14.75
CA LYS A 144 20.39 -10.36 -15.96
C LYS A 144 21.74 -9.68 -16.14
N GLY A 145 22.54 -10.23 -17.05
CA GLY A 145 23.97 -9.91 -17.13
C GLY A 145 24.69 -10.34 -15.84
N ASN A 146 25.46 -9.43 -15.25
CA ASN A 146 26.20 -9.65 -14.00
C ASN A 146 25.42 -9.26 -12.73
N VAL A 147 24.16 -8.85 -12.87
CA VAL A 147 23.33 -8.44 -11.74
C VAL A 147 22.38 -9.57 -11.35
N ARG A 148 22.38 -9.90 -10.05
CA ARG A 148 21.45 -10.87 -9.47
C ARG A 148 20.13 -10.19 -9.12
N TYR A 149 19.05 -10.84 -9.52
CA TYR A 149 17.68 -10.42 -9.23
C TYR A 149 16.99 -11.49 -8.38
N TYR A 150 16.05 -11.03 -7.55
CA TYR A 150 15.25 -11.86 -6.65
C TYR A 150 13.78 -11.65 -6.98
N THR A 151 13.08 -12.74 -7.22
CA THR A 151 11.62 -12.76 -7.26
C THR A 151 11.16 -12.93 -5.82
N VAL A 152 10.45 -11.94 -5.29
CA VAL A 152 10.11 -11.87 -3.86
C VAL A 152 8.59 -11.93 -3.71
N SER A 153 8.05 -12.65 -2.73
CA SER A 153 6.64 -12.58 -2.37
C SER A 153 6.44 -11.56 -1.25
N VAL A 154 5.51 -10.63 -1.46
CA VAL A 154 5.20 -9.56 -0.50
C VAL A 154 3.70 -9.50 -0.25
N ALA A 155 3.31 -9.35 1.02
CA ALA A 155 1.92 -9.22 1.42
C ALA A 155 1.73 -8.12 2.48
N PHE A 156 0.77 -7.23 2.24
CA PHE A 156 0.39 -6.13 3.13
C PHE A 156 -1.10 -6.11 3.41
N GLU A 157 -1.45 -5.59 4.58
CA GLU A 157 -2.83 -5.31 5.00
C GLU A 157 -2.95 -3.84 5.39
N GLU A 158 -4.04 -3.19 4.98
CA GLU A 158 -4.36 -1.81 5.37
C GLU A 158 -4.48 -1.69 6.89
N CYS A 159 -3.85 -0.66 7.45
CA CYS A 159 -4.04 -0.28 8.84
C CYS A 159 -5.43 0.32 9.06
N ASP A 160 -5.99 0.14 10.27
CA ASP A 160 -7.23 0.81 10.67
C ASP A 160 -7.10 2.34 10.71
N GLU A 161 -5.87 2.83 10.92
CA GLU A 161 -5.55 4.25 10.95
C GLU A 161 -5.18 4.80 9.57
N LYS A 162 -5.61 6.03 9.31
CA LYS A 162 -5.55 6.65 8.00
C LYS A 162 -4.32 7.53 7.84
N VAL A 163 -3.89 7.70 6.61
CA VAL A 163 -2.84 8.66 6.27
C VAL A 163 -3.41 10.06 6.46
N ILE A 164 -2.79 10.85 7.34
CA ILE A 164 -3.13 12.26 7.55
C ILE A 164 -2.34 13.05 6.51
N ALA A 165 -3.06 13.72 5.60
CA ALA A 165 -2.48 14.61 4.58
C ALA A 165 -2.03 15.95 5.19
#